data_AF-D9PIJ7-F1
#
_entry.id   AF-D9PIJ7-F1
#
_cell.length_a   1.000
_cell.length_b   1.000
_cell.length_c   1.000
_cell.angle_alpha   90.00
_cell.angle_beta   90.00
_cell.angle_gamma   90.00
#
_symmetry.space_group_name_H-M   'P 1'
#
loop_
_entity.id
_entity.type
_entity.pdbx_description
1 polymer ?
#
loop_
_entity_poly.entity_id
_entity_poly.type
_entity_poly.pdbx_seq_one_letter_code
_entity_poly.pdbx_strand_id
1 'polypeptide(L)'
;MAIVGIVAGVALGKMVFGGFGQNVFNPAMVGRCFLYVTFPMEMTNQWAGPVWGGAAGFGGWSLPLDAVTQATPLVAWREGVSLPLDQLFLGN
;
A
#
# COMPACT_ATOMS: atom_id res chain seq x y z
N MET A 1 5.11 1.79 9.89
CA MET A 1 5.90 2.94 9.38
C MET A 1 5.13 4.26 9.22
N ALA A 2 3.83 4.35 9.56
CA ALA A 2 3.03 5.55 9.31
C ALA A 2 3.55 6.81 10.03
N ILE A 3 3.89 6.73 11.32
CA ILE A 3 4.37 7.88 12.10
C ILE A 3 5.64 8.47 11.50
N VAL A 4 6.59 7.62 11.11
CA VAL A 4 7.87 8.04 10.51
C VAL A 4 7.64 8.79 9.19
N GLY A 5 6.76 8.27 8.33
CA GLY A 5 6.42 8.91 7.06
C GLY A 5 5.71 10.26 7.24
N ILE A 6 4.83 10.37 8.24
CA ILE A 6 4.15 11.62 8.57
C ILE A 6 5.15 12.66 9.06
N VAL A 7 6.01 12.30 10.03
CA VAL A 7 7.01 13.22 10.58
C VAL A 7 7.97 13.69 9.49
N ALA A 8 8.53 12.78 8.69
CA ALA A 8 9.44 13.13 7.60
C ALA A 8 8.75 13.95 6.50
N GLY A 9 7.54 13.56 6.10
CA GLY A 9 6.76 14.27 5.07
C GLY A 9 6.36 15.68 5.49
N VAL A 10 5.96 15.88 6.75
CA VAL A 10 5.64 17.22 7.26
C VAL A 10 6.90 18.06 7.46
N ALA A 11 7.95 17.50 8.05
CA ALA A 11 9.21 18.23 8.27
C ALA A 11 9.82 18.69 6.94
N LEU A 12 10.03 17.76 6.00
CA LEU A 12 10.72 18.04 4.74
C LEU A 12 9.80 18.63 3.67
N GLY A 13 8.54 18.19 3.60
CA GLY A 13 7.62 18.59 2.54
C GLY A 13 6.81 19.86 2.84
N LYS A 14 6.68 20.26 4.12
CA LYS A 14 5.94 21.46 4.52
C LYS A 14 6.78 22.44 5.34
N MET A 15 7.42 22.00 6.41
CA MET A 15 8.05 22.91 7.38
C MET A 15 9.31 23.61 6.85
N VAL A 16 10.10 22.92 6.03
CA VAL A 16 11.31 23.51 5.39
C VAL A 16 10.97 24.69 4.46
N PHE A 17 9.77 24.69 3.86
CA PHE A 17 9.36 25.69 2.87
C PHE A 17 8.57 26.86 3.46
N GLY A 18 8.51 26.99 4.79
CA GLY A 18 7.80 28.09 5.46
C GLY A 18 6.42 27.72 6.02
N GLY A 19 6.00 26.44 5.91
CA GLY A 19 4.82 25.94 6.60
C GLY A 19 3.52 26.03 5.79
N PHE A 20 2.41 26.33 6.49
CA PHE A 20 1.09 26.32 5.87
C PHE A 20 0.94 27.41 4.81
N GLY A 21 0.63 27.01 3.57
CA GLY A 21 0.45 27.90 2.42
C GLY A 21 1.61 27.85 1.42
N GLN A 22 2.75 27.28 1.78
CA GLN A 22 3.93 27.15 0.90
C GLN A 22 4.28 25.68 0.64
N ASN A 23 3.35 24.92 0.05
CA ASN A 23 3.58 23.51 -0.29
C ASN A 23 4.11 23.39 -1.74
N VAL A 24 5.41 23.65 -1.94
CA VAL A 24 6.06 23.47 -3.26
C VAL A 24 5.89 22.03 -3.76
N PHE A 25 5.95 21.07 -2.83
CA PHE A 25 5.70 19.65 -3.09
C PHE A 25 4.55 19.16 -2.20
N ASN A 26 3.81 18.14 -2.66
CA ASN A 26 2.75 17.52 -1.86
C ASN A 26 3.40 16.78 -0.64
N PRO A 27 3.18 17.25 0.60
CA PRO A 27 3.87 16.68 1.78
C PRO A 27 3.54 15.20 2.02
N ALA A 28 2.36 14.74 1.62
CA ALA A 28 1.98 13.33 1.73
C ALA A 28 2.78 12.46 0.76
N MET A 29 3.03 12.95 -0.46
CA MET A 29 3.87 12.25 -1.43
C MET A 29 5.33 12.26 -1.01
N VAL A 30 5.83 13.35 -0.42
CA VAL A 30 7.19 13.41 0.14
C VAL A 30 7.37 12.37 1.24
N GLY A 31 6.40 12.25 2.16
CA GLY A 31 6.42 11.21 3.20
C GLY A 31 6.41 9.79 2.62
N ARG A 32 5.60 9.54 1.58
CA ARG A 32 5.57 8.25 0.88
C ARG A 32 6.90 7.94 0.18
N CYS A 33 7.49 8.91 -0.52
CA CYS A 33 8.79 8.73 -1.16
C CYS A 33 9.90 8.47 -0.14
N PHE A 34 9.88 9.15 1.01
CA PHE A 34 10.83 8.91 2.08
C PHE A 34 10.76 7.47 2.58
N LEU A 35 9.55 6.98 2.89
CA LEU A 35 9.35 5.59 3.31
C LEU A 35 9.74 4.59 2.22
N TYR A 36 9.48 4.90 0.96
CA TYR A 36 9.84 4.04 -0.17
C TYR A 36 11.35 3.84 -0.29
N VAL A 37 12.13 4.89 -0.05
CA VAL A 37 13.60 4.84 -0.14
C VAL A 37 14.21 4.20 1.12
N THR A 38 13.69 4.51 2.30
CA THR A 38 14.27 4.09 3.59
C THR A 38 13.81 2.72 4.06
N PHE A 39 12.58 2.31 3.73
CA PHE A 39 11.98 1.03 4.11
C PHE A 39 11.41 0.29 2.89
N PRO A 40 12.24 -0.04 1.89
CA PRO A 40 11.77 -0.65 0.65
C PRO A 40 11.15 -2.04 0.88
N MET A 41 11.72 -2.84 1.79
CA MET A 41 11.23 -4.20 2.05
C MET A 41 9.76 -4.23 2.49
N GLU A 42 9.41 -3.39 3.46
CA GLU A 42 8.07 -3.29 4.04
C GLU A 42 7.08 -2.59 3.08
N MET A 43 7.56 -1.77 2.14
CA MET A 43 6.70 -1.04 1.20
C MET A 43 6.46 -1.75 -0.13
N THR A 44 7.41 -2.55 -0.62
CA THR A 44 7.33 -3.14 -1.97
C THR A 44 7.44 -4.66 -2.00
N ASN A 45 8.17 -5.26 -1.06
CA ASN A 45 8.59 -6.66 -1.19
C ASN A 45 7.82 -7.61 -0.28
N GLN A 46 7.06 -7.08 0.68
CA GLN A 46 6.21 -7.88 1.55
C GLN A 46 4.74 -7.54 1.33
N TRP A 47 3.97 -8.53 0.91
CA TRP A 47 2.53 -8.46 0.94
C TRP A 47 2.03 -8.93 2.31
N ALA A 48 1.32 -8.07 3.02
CA ALA A 48 0.65 -8.43 4.26
C ALA A 48 -0.59 -9.28 3.92
N GLY A 49 -0.46 -10.59 4.08
CA GLY A 49 -1.55 -11.51 3.76
C GLY A 49 -2.76 -11.37 4.70
N PRO A 50 -3.94 -11.81 4.23
CA PRO A 50 -5.14 -11.85 5.06
C PRO A 50 -4.88 -12.72 6.29
N VAL A 51 -5.38 -12.26 7.44
CA VAL A 51 -5.23 -12.97 8.71
C VAL A 51 -6.24 -14.12 8.75
N TRP A 52 -5.78 -15.36 8.94
CA TRP A 52 -6.61 -16.57 8.95
C TRP A 52 -6.63 -17.23 10.34
N GLY A 53 -7.83 -17.56 10.85
CA GLY A 53 -8.03 -18.20 12.17
C GLY A 53 -7.76 -17.26 13.37
N GLY A 54 -8.28 -17.54 14.56
CA GLY A 54 -7.85 -16.78 15.76
C GLY A 54 -8.67 -15.52 16.10
N ALA A 55 -8.50 -14.77 17.20
CA ALA A 55 -9.43 -13.65 17.54
C ALA A 55 -9.29 -12.44 16.60
N ALA A 56 -8.35 -12.60 15.66
CA ALA A 56 -8.03 -11.82 14.49
C ALA A 56 -8.32 -12.62 13.18
N GLY A 57 -9.31 -13.51 13.21
CA GLY A 57 -9.69 -14.49 12.17
C GLY A 57 -10.67 -15.58 12.66
N PHE A 58 -11.47 -15.33 13.72
CA PHE A 58 -11.97 -16.43 14.59
C PHE A 58 -13.33 -16.83 14.06
N GLY A 59 -13.31 -17.90 13.28
CA GLY A 59 -13.85 -19.14 13.84
C GLY A 59 -15.31 -19.47 13.51
N GLY A 60 -16.00 -18.74 12.63
CA GLY A 60 -17.40 -19.09 12.31
C GLY A 60 -17.95 -18.71 10.93
N TRP A 61 -17.22 -17.94 10.12
CA TRP A 61 -17.72 -17.38 8.85
C TRP A 61 -16.95 -17.90 7.63
N SER A 62 -16.52 -19.16 7.64
CA SER A 62 -15.97 -19.82 6.45
C SER A 62 -17.08 -20.11 5.43
N LEU A 63 -17.56 -19.05 4.77
CA LEU A 63 -18.37 -19.14 3.57
C LEU A 63 -17.55 -19.78 2.43
N PRO A 64 -18.18 -20.31 1.36
CA PRO A 64 -17.47 -20.56 0.12
C PRO A 64 -16.81 -19.25 -0.33
N LEU A 65 -15.49 -19.19 -0.26
CA LEU A 65 -14.70 -18.01 -0.60
C LEU A 65 -14.55 -17.95 -2.11
N ASP A 66 -15.26 -17.00 -2.72
CA ASP A 66 -15.23 -16.78 -4.17
C ASP A 66 -13.93 -16.08 -4.62
N ALA A 67 -13.32 -15.29 -3.73
CA ALA A 67 -12.03 -14.66 -3.99
C ALA A 67 -11.25 -14.42 -2.69
N VAL A 68 -9.94 -14.70 -2.74
CA VAL A 68 -8.98 -14.33 -1.69
C VAL A 68 -8.19 -13.13 -2.17
N THR A 69 -7.96 -12.16 -1.28
CA THR A 69 -7.13 -10.99 -1.61
C THR A 69 -5.72 -11.45 -1.95
N GLN A 70 -5.10 -10.79 -2.93
CA GLN A 70 -3.76 -11.12 -3.42
C GLN A 70 -2.94 -9.86 -3.65
N ALA A 71 -1.65 -10.02 -3.91
CA ALA A 71 -0.77 -8.93 -4.28
C ALA A 71 -1.24 -8.24 -5.58
N THR A 72 -0.79 -6.99 -5.79
CA THR A 72 -1.25 -6.20 -6.94
C THR A 72 -0.90 -6.90 -8.27
N PRO A 73 -1.84 -6.98 -9.22
CA PRO A 73 -1.65 -7.75 -10.46
C PRO A 73 -0.60 -7.12 -11.39
N LEU A 74 -0.22 -5.86 -11.15
CA LEU A 74 0.80 -5.15 -11.93
C LEU A 74 2.18 -5.80 -11.85
N VAL A 75 2.47 -6.51 -10.75
CA VAL A 75 3.72 -7.29 -10.64
C VAL A 75 3.69 -8.48 -11.61
N ALA A 76 2.59 -9.23 -11.64
CA ALA A 76 2.43 -10.36 -12.57
C ALA A 76 2.46 -9.91 -14.03
N TRP A 77 1.85 -8.76 -14.35
CA TRP A 77 1.93 -8.22 -15.71
C TRP A 77 3.36 -7.87 -16.13
N ARG A 78 4.17 -7.32 -15.21
CA ARG A 78 5.59 -7.05 -15.45
C ARG A 78 6.38 -8.32 -15.75
N GLU A 79 5.99 -9.44 -15.15
CA GLU A 79 6.60 -10.76 -15.37
C GLU A 79 6.11 -11.44 -16.67
N GLY A 80 5.25 -10.78 -17.44
CA GLY A 80 4.75 -11.27 -18.74
C GLY A 80 3.48 -12.12 -18.63
N VAL A 81 2.85 -12.18 -17.46
CA VAL A 81 1.57 -12.87 -17.29
C VAL A 81 0.46 -12.03 -17.93
N SER A 82 -0.34 -12.65 -18.81
CA SER A 82 -1.54 -12.03 -19.38
C SER A 82 -2.63 -11.94 -18.31
N LEU A 83 -3.04 -10.72 -17.96
CA LEU A 83 -4.11 -10.50 -17.00
C LEU A 83 -5.48 -10.45 -17.71
N PRO A 84 -6.51 -11.15 -17.19
CA PRO A 84 -7.88 -10.96 -17.65
C PRO A 84 -8.39 -9.58 -17.19
N LEU A 85 -8.25 -8.57 -18.05
CA LEU A 85 -8.65 -7.19 -17.77
C LEU A 85 -10.16 -7.06 -17.56
N ASP A 86 -10.93 -7.88 -18.27
CA ASP A 86 -12.37 -8.01 -18.15
C ASP A 86 -12.76 -8.46 -16.73
N GLN A 87 -12.12 -9.49 -16.18
CA GLN A 87 -12.37 -9.95 -14.82
C GLN A 87 -11.86 -8.96 -13.75
N LEU A 88 -10.76 -8.25 -14.03
CA LEU A 88 -10.26 -7.20 -13.13
C LEU A 88 -11.19 -5.98 -13.06
N PHE A 89 -11.82 -5.59 -14.18
CA PHE A 89 -12.74 -4.44 -14.24
C PHE A 89 -14.17 -4.79 -13.85
N LEU A 90 -14.67 -5.96 -14.24
CA LEU A 90 -16.07 -6.35 -14.06
C LEU A 90 -16.27 -7.26 -12.83
N GLY A 91 -15.21 -7.85 -12.31
CA GLY A 91 -15.30 -8.90 -11.28
C GLY A 91 -15.54 -10.29 -11.88
N ASN A 92 -15.47 -11.32 -11.02
CA ASN A 92 -15.87 -12.69 -11.36
C ASN A 92 -17.39 -12.85 -11.32
#